data_AF-A0A8C8SB61-F1
#
_entry.id   AF-A0A8C8SB61-F1
#
_cell.length_a   1.000
_cell.length_b   1.000
_cell.length_c   1.000
_cell.angle_alpha   90.00
_cell.angle_beta   90.00
_cell.angle_gamma   90.00
#
_symmetry.space_group_name_H-M   'P 1'
#
loop_
_entity.id
_entity.type
_entity.pdbx_description
1 polymer ?
#
loop_
_entity_poly.entity_id
_entity_poly.type
_entity_poly.pdbx_seq_one_letter_code
_entity_poly.pdbx_strand_id
1 'polypeptide(L)'
;AGSPGPQRRHRTPWTPRAAGEYWIDPNQGCSRDAFKVFCNFTAGGETCLFPEKRFESVRLAAWSKEKPGSWYSTFKRGKKFSYVDVEGSPLRVTQLTFLRLLSAGAHQNFTLTCQHAAGWYHASADSYAWALRFRGANDQELGHNSTTSPVHALYDGCQLRQGQARTVLEVRTFRPEQLPLADVAVADFGEANQKFGFELGPVCFTG
;
A
#
# COMPACT_ATOMS: atom_id res chain seq x y z
N ALA A 1 13.65 5.53 32.58
CA ALA A 1 14.96 6.07 32.20
C ALA A 1 15.63 5.03 31.29
N GLY A 2 15.48 5.19 29.98
CA GLY A 2 16.11 4.34 28.97
C GLY A 2 17.26 5.11 28.34
N SER A 3 18.45 4.51 28.33
CA SER A 3 19.70 5.16 27.95
C SER A 3 19.67 5.73 26.52
N PRO A 4 20.16 6.96 26.30
CA PRO A 4 20.38 7.47 24.95
C PRO A 4 21.51 6.67 24.29
N GLY A 5 21.31 6.26 23.05
CA GLY A 5 22.32 5.55 22.25
C GLY A 5 23.65 6.31 22.15
N PRO A 6 24.75 5.61 21.86
CA PRO A 6 26.11 6.14 22.01
C PRO A 6 26.39 7.32 21.07
N GLN A 7 27.06 8.33 21.63
CA GLN A 7 27.60 9.50 20.94
C GLN A 7 28.48 9.10 19.75
N ARG A 8 28.29 9.82 18.64
CA ARG A 8 29.04 9.71 17.38
C ARG A 8 30.56 9.88 17.59
N ARG A 9 31.28 8.78 17.81
CA ARG A 9 32.70 8.63 17.45
C ARG A 9 33.01 7.17 17.16
N HIS A 10 32.66 6.66 15.98
CA HIS A 10 33.39 5.56 15.31
C HIS A 10 33.04 5.54 13.82
N ARG A 11 34.08 5.67 12.98
CA ARG A 11 34.05 5.46 11.52
C ARG A 11 33.99 3.96 11.21
N THR A 12 32.82 3.37 11.42
CA THR A 12 32.46 2.07 10.83
C THR A 12 31.04 2.23 10.30
N PRO A 13 30.78 1.97 9.00
CA PRO A 13 29.41 1.95 8.50
C PRO A 13 28.62 0.94 9.34
N TRP A 14 27.64 1.42 10.09
CA TRP A 14 26.60 0.54 10.64
C TRP A 14 25.84 0.02 9.43
N THR A 15 26.18 -1.17 8.94
CA THR A 15 25.36 -1.93 8.00
C THR A 15 24.61 -2.97 8.80
N PRO A 16 23.33 -2.73 9.16
CA PRO A 16 22.52 -3.78 9.73
C PRO A 16 22.39 -4.88 8.68
N ARG A 17 22.78 -6.11 9.04
CA ARG A 17 22.85 -7.25 8.10
C ARG A 17 21.56 -8.06 8.02
N ALA A 18 20.59 -7.78 8.88
CA ALA A 18 19.36 -8.57 9.00
C ALA A 18 18.12 -7.68 8.89
N ALA A 19 17.05 -8.24 8.32
CA ALA A 19 15.75 -7.61 8.32
C ALA A 19 15.20 -7.54 9.76
N GLY A 20 14.53 -6.43 10.11
CA GLY A 20 14.03 -6.22 11.47
C GLY A 20 13.46 -4.82 11.70
N GLU A 21 13.16 -4.52 12.96
CA GLU A 21 12.63 -3.22 13.38
C GLU A 21 13.76 -2.23 13.72
N TYR A 22 13.69 -1.02 13.16
CA TYR A 22 14.69 0.02 13.35
C TYR A 22 14.05 1.38 13.57
N TRP A 23 14.67 2.23 14.39
CA TRP A 23 14.33 3.64 14.48
C TRP A 23 15.00 4.40 13.33
N ILE A 24 14.21 5.19 12.61
CA ILE A 24 14.72 6.07 11.56
C ILE A 24 14.27 7.52 11.80
N ASP A 25 15.08 8.44 11.32
CA ASP A 25 14.78 9.88 11.34
C ASP A 25 15.15 10.53 9.99
N PRO A 26 14.34 10.31 8.93
CA PRO A 26 14.56 10.88 7.60
C PRO A 26 14.73 12.40 7.57
N ASN A 27 14.05 13.14 8.44
CA ASN A 27 14.09 14.61 8.45
C ASN A 27 15.35 15.17 9.14
N GLN A 28 16.11 14.34 9.87
CA GLN A 28 17.36 14.66 10.58
C GLN A 28 17.27 15.81 11.61
N GLY A 29 16.07 16.27 11.94
CA GLY A 29 15.83 17.41 12.81
C GLY A 29 15.83 17.01 14.29
N CYS A 30 14.67 17.16 14.93
CA CYS A 30 14.54 16.79 16.34
C CYS A 30 14.33 15.29 16.47
N SER A 31 15.37 14.54 16.84
CA SER A 31 15.34 13.08 16.96
C SER A 31 14.24 12.47 17.87
N ARG A 32 13.48 13.29 18.60
CA ARG A 32 12.30 12.86 19.36
C ARG A 32 11.09 12.54 18.47
N ASP A 33 11.11 12.93 17.20
CA ASP A 33 10.08 12.58 16.22
C ASP A 33 10.49 11.45 15.27
N ALA A 34 11.63 10.81 15.56
CA ALA A 34 12.00 9.53 14.97
C ALA A 34 10.89 8.50 15.20
N PHE A 35 10.80 7.53 14.31
CA PHE A 35 9.77 6.51 14.36
C PHE A 35 10.33 5.15 13.99
N LYS A 36 9.66 4.09 14.45
CA LYS A 36 10.12 2.71 14.26
C LYS A 36 9.49 2.10 13.02
N VAL A 37 10.31 1.51 12.16
CA VAL A 37 9.91 0.90 10.88
C VAL A 37 10.49 -0.49 10.74
N PHE A 38 9.95 -1.27 9.81
CA PHE A 38 10.62 -2.50 9.39
C PHE A 38 11.60 -2.19 8.27
N CYS A 39 12.88 -2.50 8.46
CA CYS A 39 13.87 -2.41 7.39
C CYS A 39 14.30 -3.80 6.93
N ASN A 40 14.38 -3.99 5.61
CA ASN A 40 14.94 -5.19 5.00
C ASN A 40 16.25 -4.87 4.26
N PHE A 41 17.38 -5.05 4.95
CA PHE A 41 18.71 -4.82 4.36
C PHE A 41 19.21 -5.97 3.47
N THR A 42 18.50 -7.10 3.44
CA THR A 42 18.86 -8.24 2.56
C THR A 42 18.40 -8.04 1.11
N ALA A 43 17.46 -7.11 0.88
CA ALA A 43 16.87 -6.80 -0.43
C ALA A 43 17.33 -5.44 -0.98
N GLY A 44 18.61 -5.09 -0.84
CA GLY A 44 19.13 -3.79 -1.30
C GLY A 44 18.83 -2.61 -0.36
N GLY A 45 18.18 -2.86 0.78
CA GLY A 45 17.86 -1.82 1.76
C GLY A 45 16.48 -1.23 1.52
N GLU A 46 15.46 -1.86 2.09
CA GLU A 46 14.09 -1.36 2.03
C GLU A 46 13.62 -0.87 3.40
N THR A 47 12.80 0.18 3.39
CA THR A 47 12.08 0.69 4.56
C THR A 47 10.58 0.52 4.34
N CYS A 48 9.94 -0.33 5.13
CA CYS A 48 8.53 -0.69 4.98
C CYS A 48 7.65 -0.09 6.08
N LEU A 49 6.51 0.47 5.66
CA LEU A 49 5.48 1.05 6.52
C LEU A 49 4.20 0.24 6.36
N PHE A 50 3.57 -0.09 7.50
CA PHE A 50 2.35 -0.87 7.51
C PHE A 50 1.12 0.06 7.54
N PRO A 51 0.02 -0.34 6.88
CA PRO A 51 -1.23 0.39 7.00
C PRO A 51 -1.77 0.28 8.43
N GLU A 52 -2.61 1.23 8.84
CA GLU A 52 -3.34 1.12 10.11
C GLU A 52 -4.20 -0.16 10.11
N LYS A 53 -4.27 -0.88 11.25
CA LYS A 53 -4.90 -2.21 11.37
C LYS A 53 -6.30 -2.35 10.74
N ARG A 54 -7.10 -1.28 10.77
CA ARG A 54 -8.44 -1.27 10.16
C ARG A 54 -8.45 -1.37 8.63
N PHE A 55 -7.31 -1.07 7.98
CA PHE A 55 -7.12 -1.12 6.53
C PHE A 55 -6.31 -2.34 6.09
N GLU A 56 -5.59 -3.02 7.01
CA GLU A 56 -4.88 -4.27 6.71
C GLU A 56 -5.81 -5.31 6.08
N SER A 57 -7.04 -5.43 6.60
CA SER A 57 -8.05 -6.33 6.05
C SER A 57 -9.46 -5.75 6.14
N VAL A 58 -10.09 -5.52 4.98
CA VAL A 58 -11.50 -5.18 4.85
C VAL A 58 -12.26 -6.43 4.43
N ARG A 59 -13.22 -6.84 5.28
CA ARG A 59 -13.99 -8.08 5.08
C ARG A 59 -14.81 -8.07 3.80
N LEU A 60 -14.96 -9.26 3.22
CA LEU A 60 -15.81 -9.51 2.07
C LEU A 60 -17.27 -9.09 2.36
N ALA A 61 -17.78 -8.12 1.60
CA ALA A 61 -19.14 -7.61 1.74
C ALA A 61 -19.74 -7.21 0.38
N ALA A 62 -21.06 -7.12 0.30
CA ALA A 62 -21.76 -6.81 -0.96
C ALA A 62 -21.75 -5.32 -1.34
N TRP A 63 -21.51 -4.43 -0.37
CA TRP A 63 -21.49 -2.97 -0.57
C TRP A 63 -22.72 -2.41 -1.32
N SER A 64 -23.89 -3.03 -1.15
CA SER A 64 -25.10 -2.80 -1.96
C SER A 64 -25.69 -1.38 -1.91
N LYS A 65 -25.20 -0.52 -1.01
CA LYS A 65 -25.63 0.89 -0.88
C LYS A 65 -24.61 1.87 -1.45
N GLU A 66 -23.46 1.38 -1.88
CA GLU A 66 -22.35 2.17 -2.37
C GLU A 66 -22.31 2.17 -3.90
N LYS A 67 -21.65 3.15 -4.50
CA LYS A 67 -21.62 3.32 -5.96
C LYS A 67 -20.45 2.56 -6.58
N PRO A 68 -20.68 1.65 -7.55
CA PRO A 68 -19.61 0.99 -8.27
C PRO A 68 -18.65 1.96 -8.95
N GLY A 69 -17.36 1.68 -8.86
CA GLY A 69 -16.29 2.52 -9.40
C GLY A 69 -16.00 3.80 -8.62
N SER A 70 -16.73 4.13 -7.55
CA SER A 70 -16.35 5.24 -6.68
C SER A 70 -15.27 4.83 -5.69
N TRP A 71 -14.55 5.83 -5.17
CA TRP A 71 -13.46 5.60 -4.23
C TRP A 71 -13.96 5.03 -2.91
N TYR A 72 -13.25 4.06 -2.34
CA TYR A 72 -13.58 3.46 -1.06
C TYR A 72 -13.75 4.51 0.03
N SER A 73 -12.91 5.56 0.07
CA SER A 73 -13.06 6.65 1.06
C SER A 73 -14.38 7.42 1.02
N THR A 74 -15.13 7.35 -0.08
CA THR A 74 -16.46 7.97 -0.22
C THR A 74 -17.59 7.10 0.32
N PHE A 75 -17.32 5.82 0.62
CA PHE A 75 -18.32 4.90 1.13
C PHE A 75 -18.71 5.28 2.55
N LYS A 76 -19.93 4.90 2.98
CA LYS A 76 -20.41 5.24 4.34
C LYS A 76 -19.48 4.74 5.46
N ARG A 77 -18.87 3.56 5.26
CA ARG A 77 -17.90 2.95 6.20
C ARG A 77 -16.46 3.03 5.72
N GLY A 78 -16.22 3.65 4.56
CA GLY A 78 -14.88 3.77 4.01
C GLY A 78 -14.13 5.00 4.52
N LYS A 79 -12.81 4.95 4.41
CA LYS A 79 -11.87 6.01 4.77
C LYS A 79 -10.64 5.91 3.88
N LYS A 80 -9.95 7.03 3.67
CA LYS A 80 -8.62 7.03 3.04
C LYS A 80 -7.66 6.20 3.87
N PHE A 81 -6.75 5.51 3.20
CA PHE A 81 -5.72 4.71 3.86
C PHE A 81 -4.76 5.60 4.65
N SER A 82 -4.32 5.09 5.78
CA SER A 82 -3.30 5.69 6.64
C SER A 82 -2.29 4.62 7.02
N TYR A 83 -1.09 5.07 7.37
CA TYR A 83 0.05 4.23 7.69
C TYR A 83 0.58 4.63 9.05
N VAL A 84 1.08 3.63 9.76
CA VAL A 84 1.56 3.75 11.12
C VAL A 84 2.99 3.24 11.20
N ASP A 85 3.68 3.68 12.26
CA ASP A 85 4.92 3.05 12.66
C ASP A 85 4.65 1.64 13.24
N VAL A 86 5.71 0.92 13.57
CA VAL A 86 5.63 -0.42 14.16
C VAL A 86 4.86 -0.43 15.49
N GLU A 87 4.83 0.68 16.21
CA GLU A 87 4.13 0.83 17.49
C GLU A 87 2.65 1.21 17.31
N GLY A 88 2.19 1.40 16.06
CA GLY A 88 0.83 1.78 15.74
C GLY A 88 0.55 3.28 15.79
N SER A 89 1.59 4.11 15.93
CA SER A 89 1.47 5.57 15.96
C SER A 89 1.35 6.13 14.54
N PRO A 90 0.45 7.10 14.29
CA PRO A 90 0.36 7.75 12.99
C PRO A 90 1.66 8.44 12.60
N LEU A 91 2.07 8.25 11.34
CA LEU A 91 3.28 8.88 10.82
C LEU A 91 3.09 10.38 10.62
N ARG A 92 4.12 11.16 10.99
CA ARG A 92 4.15 12.59 10.71
C ARG A 92 4.34 12.82 9.21
N VAL A 93 3.61 13.78 8.65
CA VAL A 93 3.71 14.14 7.22
C VAL A 93 5.14 14.51 6.84
N THR A 94 5.85 15.24 7.69
CA THR A 94 7.27 15.61 7.46
C THR A 94 8.16 14.39 7.31
N GLN A 95 8.01 13.39 8.19
CA GLN A 95 8.82 12.17 8.14
C GLN A 95 8.55 11.36 6.85
N LEU A 96 7.28 11.22 6.46
CA LEU A 96 6.92 10.53 5.21
C LEU A 96 7.41 11.28 3.96
N THR A 97 7.38 12.62 3.97
CA THR A 97 7.90 13.43 2.86
C THR A 97 9.41 13.24 2.68
N PHE A 98 10.19 13.30 3.77
CA PHE A 98 11.64 13.07 3.67
C PHE A 98 11.97 11.64 3.29
N LEU A 99 11.22 10.65 3.79
CA LEU A 99 11.40 9.25 3.37
C LEU A 99 11.26 9.11 1.86
N ARG A 100 10.23 9.71 1.25
CA ARG A 100 10.04 9.72 -0.21
C ARG A 100 11.19 10.39 -0.95
N LEU A 101 11.60 11.58 -0.50
CA LEU A 101 12.66 12.37 -1.14
C LEU A 101 14.02 11.64 -1.13
N LEU A 102 14.26 10.81 -0.12
CA LEU A 102 15.50 10.06 0.05
C LEU A 102 15.47 8.65 -0.54
N SER A 103 14.37 8.28 -1.21
CA SER A 103 14.19 6.94 -1.80
C SER A 103 14.36 6.97 -3.31
N ALA A 104 14.93 5.92 -3.89
CA ALA A 104 15.05 5.74 -5.33
C ALA A 104 13.76 5.20 -5.97
N GLY A 105 12.93 4.51 -5.18
CA GLY A 105 11.69 3.90 -5.65
C GLY A 105 10.84 3.41 -4.49
N ALA A 106 9.65 2.93 -4.83
CA ALA A 106 8.75 2.32 -3.87
C ALA A 106 7.89 1.24 -4.53
N HIS A 107 7.46 0.27 -3.73
CA HIS A 107 6.49 -0.73 -4.15
C HIS A 107 5.47 -1.02 -3.05
N GLN A 108 4.27 -1.43 -3.45
CA GLN A 108 3.21 -1.81 -2.54
C GLN A 108 2.28 -2.84 -3.18
N ASN A 109 1.89 -3.84 -2.40
CA ASN A 109 0.94 -4.86 -2.83
C ASN A 109 -0.48 -4.56 -2.34
N PHE A 110 -1.46 -4.94 -3.15
CA PHE A 110 -2.87 -4.89 -2.83
C PHE A 110 -3.55 -6.19 -3.24
N THR A 111 -4.28 -6.80 -2.31
CA THR A 111 -5.00 -8.05 -2.58
C THR A 111 -6.50 -7.79 -2.53
N LEU A 112 -7.19 -7.97 -3.64
CA LEU A 112 -8.64 -7.99 -3.69
C LEU A 112 -9.13 -9.42 -3.41
N THR A 113 -10.07 -9.57 -2.48
CA THR A 113 -10.89 -10.77 -2.35
C THR A 113 -12.22 -10.51 -3.05
N CYS A 114 -12.54 -11.30 -4.07
CA CYS A 114 -13.72 -11.13 -4.90
C CYS A 114 -14.68 -12.31 -4.74
N GLN A 115 -15.98 -12.07 -4.87
CA GLN A 115 -16.99 -13.10 -5.05
C GLN A 115 -17.90 -12.70 -6.21
N HIS A 116 -17.98 -13.53 -7.25
CA HIS A 116 -18.70 -13.23 -8.50
C HIS A 116 -18.36 -11.86 -9.09
N ALA A 117 -17.10 -11.43 -8.98
CA ALA A 117 -16.63 -10.11 -9.37
C ALA A 117 -15.24 -10.22 -10.01
N ALA A 118 -14.98 -9.42 -11.05
CA ALA A 118 -13.67 -9.24 -11.65
C ALA A 118 -12.86 -8.18 -10.88
N GLY A 119 -11.55 -8.41 -10.73
CA GLY A 119 -10.64 -7.48 -10.05
C GLY A 119 -9.62 -6.81 -10.97
N TRP A 120 -9.31 -7.43 -12.11
CA TRP A 120 -8.29 -6.93 -13.02
C TRP A 120 -8.67 -7.20 -14.47
N TYR A 121 -8.31 -8.38 -15.01
CA TYR A 121 -8.75 -8.81 -16.33
C TYR A 121 -10.07 -9.58 -16.21
N HIS A 122 -11.00 -9.41 -17.15
CA HIS A 122 -12.22 -10.20 -17.23
C HIS A 122 -12.21 -11.07 -18.49
N ALA A 123 -12.11 -12.39 -18.30
CA ALA A 123 -11.85 -13.33 -19.38
C ALA A 123 -12.99 -13.41 -20.40
N SER A 124 -14.25 -13.42 -19.94
CA SER A 124 -15.41 -13.57 -20.84
C SER A 124 -15.68 -12.34 -21.70
N ALA A 125 -15.24 -11.16 -21.25
CA ALA A 125 -15.39 -9.92 -22.01
C ALA A 125 -14.09 -9.46 -22.69
N ASP A 126 -12.99 -10.19 -22.50
CA ASP A 126 -11.65 -9.84 -22.98
C ASP A 126 -11.29 -8.36 -22.72
N SER A 127 -11.42 -7.95 -21.44
CA SER A 127 -11.37 -6.53 -21.09
C SER A 127 -10.84 -6.24 -19.69
N TYR A 128 -10.25 -5.06 -19.55
CA TYR A 128 -9.84 -4.44 -18.27
C TYR A 128 -10.80 -3.35 -17.80
N ALA A 129 -12.02 -3.29 -18.35
CA ALA A 129 -13.00 -2.26 -17.99
C ALA A 129 -13.34 -2.22 -16.49
N TRP A 130 -13.22 -3.36 -15.79
CA TRP A 130 -13.46 -3.48 -14.35
C TRP A 130 -12.18 -3.53 -13.51
N ALA A 131 -11.02 -3.28 -14.13
CA ALA A 131 -9.75 -3.31 -13.43
C ALA A 131 -9.74 -2.31 -12.25
N LEU A 132 -9.15 -2.74 -11.13
CA LEU A 132 -8.95 -1.88 -9.97
C LEU A 132 -8.22 -0.60 -10.34
N ARG A 133 -8.65 0.49 -9.71
CA ARG A 133 -8.00 1.80 -9.80
C ARG A 133 -7.58 2.21 -8.41
N PHE A 134 -6.37 2.70 -8.29
CA PHE A 134 -5.80 3.15 -7.04
C PHE A 134 -5.57 4.65 -7.08
N ARG A 135 -5.61 5.28 -5.91
CA ARG A 135 -5.19 6.67 -5.75
C ARG A 135 -3.86 6.68 -5.03
N GLY A 136 -2.85 7.25 -5.65
CA GLY A 136 -1.55 7.48 -5.03
C GLY A 136 -1.60 8.60 -3.98
N ALA A 137 -0.52 8.74 -3.22
CA ALA A 137 -0.37 9.79 -2.22
C ALA A 137 -0.30 11.21 -2.80
N ASN A 138 0.09 11.34 -4.06
CA ASN A 138 0.08 12.59 -4.83
C ASN A 138 -1.25 12.82 -5.58
N ASP A 139 -2.32 12.11 -5.18
CA ASP A 139 -3.65 12.13 -5.80
C ASP A 139 -3.74 11.62 -7.25
N GLN A 140 -2.63 11.13 -7.81
CA GLN A 140 -2.64 10.53 -9.14
C GLN A 140 -3.40 9.18 -9.14
N GLU A 141 -4.18 8.96 -10.19
CA GLU A 141 -4.81 7.66 -10.42
C GLU A 141 -3.82 6.67 -11.05
N LEU A 142 -3.73 5.48 -10.45
CA LEU A 142 -2.88 4.38 -10.87
C LEU A 142 -3.79 3.19 -11.23
N GLY A 143 -3.61 2.59 -12.41
CA GLY A 143 -4.42 1.47 -12.87
C GLY A 143 -3.85 0.84 -14.13
N HIS A 144 -4.65 0.04 -14.83
CA HIS A 144 -4.19 -0.71 -16.02
C HIS A 144 -3.61 0.21 -17.11
N ASN A 145 -4.20 1.38 -17.31
CA ASN A 145 -3.79 2.33 -18.35
C ASN A 145 -2.63 3.26 -17.92
N SER A 146 -2.10 3.10 -16.70
CA SER A 146 -1.03 3.96 -16.20
C SER A 146 0.33 3.57 -16.81
N THR A 147 0.75 4.33 -17.82
CA THR A 147 2.02 4.08 -18.54
C THR A 147 3.27 4.37 -17.73
N THR A 148 3.19 5.31 -16.80
CA THR A 148 4.36 5.85 -16.09
C THR A 148 4.64 5.14 -14.76
N SER A 149 3.67 4.36 -14.25
CA SER A 149 3.78 3.53 -13.05
C SER A 149 2.86 2.32 -13.23
N PRO A 150 3.32 1.28 -13.94
CA PRO A 150 2.48 0.15 -14.29
C PRO A 150 2.08 -0.62 -13.02
N VAL A 151 0.83 -1.09 -13.03
CA VAL A 151 0.31 -2.00 -12.02
C VAL A 151 0.41 -3.42 -12.57
N HIS A 152 1.12 -4.29 -11.87
CA HIS A 152 1.35 -5.67 -12.28
C HIS A 152 0.43 -6.62 -11.53
N ALA A 153 -0.22 -7.53 -12.27
CA ALA A 153 -0.95 -8.63 -11.65
C ALA A 153 0.01 -9.76 -11.30
N LEU A 154 0.28 -9.95 -10.01
CA LEU A 154 1.07 -11.07 -9.50
C LEU A 154 0.26 -12.37 -9.51
N TYR A 155 -1.05 -12.25 -9.30
CA TYR A 155 -2.00 -13.35 -9.35
C TYR A 155 -3.39 -12.79 -9.65
N ASP A 156 -4.15 -13.41 -10.56
CA ASP A 156 -5.51 -12.96 -10.86
C ASP A 156 -6.47 -14.15 -10.93
N GLY A 157 -7.10 -14.49 -9.81
CA GLY A 157 -8.12 -15.53 -9.73
C GLY A 157 -9.55 -15.03 -9.98
N CYS A 158 -9.75 -13.71 -10.04
CA CYS A 158 -11.08 -13.11 -10.19
C CYS A 158 -11.55 -13.04 -11.66
N GLN A 159 -10.71 -13.47 -12.61
CA GLN A 159 -10.93 -13.32 -14.06
C GLN A 159 -12.24 -13.92 -14.58
N LEU A 160 -12.72 -14.99 -13.93
CA LEU A 160 -13.91 -15.72 -14.36
C LEU A 160 -15.21 -15.18 -13.76
N ARG A 161 -15.15 -14.18 -12.86
CA ARG A 161 -16.32 -13.64 -12.18
C ARG A 161 -17.19 -14.73 -11.51
N GLN A 162 -16.55 -15.76 -10.94
CA GLN A 162 -17.18 -16.95 -10.38
C GLN A 162 -16.63 -17.31 -9.00
N GLY A 163 -17.50 -17.82 -8.13
CA GLY A 163 -17.10 -18.29 -6.80
C GLY A 163 -16.42 -17.19 -6.00
N GLN A 164 -15.65 -17.58 -4.99
CA GLN A 164 -14.79 -16.68 -4.23
C GLN A 164 -13.33 -16.91 -4.64
N ALA A 165 -12.61 -15.85 -4.97
CA ALA A 165 -11.21 -15.90 -5.37
C ALA A 165 -10.46 -14.64 -4.89
N ARG A 166 -9.21 -14.47 -5.34
CA ARG A 166 -8.42 -13.28 -5.05
C ARG A 166 -7.61 -12.82 -6.26
N THR A 167 -7.31 -11.52 -6.30
CA THR A 167 -6.39 -10.90 -7.25
C THR A 167 -5.35 -10.11 -6.46
N VAL A 168 -4.07 -10.35 -6.72
CA VAL A 168 -2.94 -9.69 -6.07
C VAL A 168 -2.26 -8.79 -7.09
N LEU A 169 -2.25 -7.49 -6.81
CA LEU A 169 -1.63 -6.47 -7.65
C LEU A 169 -0.43 -5.86 -6.93
N GLU A 170 0.67 -5.65 -7.67
CA GLU A 170 1.82 -4.88 -7.23
C GLU A 170 1.84 -3.53 -7.96
N VAL A 171 1.94 -2.44 -7.21
CA VAL A 171 2.27 -1.12 -7.73
C VAL A 171 3.74 -0.86 -7.45
N ARG A 172 4.57 -0.80 -8.49
CA ARG A 172 6.00 -0.50 -8.40
C ARG A 172 6.29 0.78 -9.18
N THR A 173 7.03 1.71 -8.56
CA THR A 173 7.31 3.02 -9.14
C THR A 173 8.69 3.55 -8.77
N PHE A 174 9.31 4.27 -9.71
CA PHE A 174 10.52 5.08 -9.49
C PHE A 174 10.21 6.53 -9.07
N ARG A 175 8.93 6.81 -8.78
CA ARG A 175 8.42 8.08 -8.26
C ARG A 175 7.82 7.87 -6.87
N PRO A 176 8.66 7.88 -5.81
CA PRO A 176 8.23 7.58 -4.45
C PRO A 176 7.09 8.48 -3.95
N GLU A 177 6.93 9.68 -4.50
CA GLU A 177 5.85 10.61 -4.18
C GLU A 177 4.45 10.06 -4.48
N GLN A 178 4.33 9.06 -5.36
CA GLN A 178 3.06 8.39 -5.65
C GLN A 178 2.62 7.41 -4.57
N LEU A 179 3.55 6.89 -3.77
CA LEU A 179 3.26 5.91 -2.72
C LEU A 179 3.36 6.53 -1.31
N PRO A 180 2.62 6.01 -0.32
CA PRO A 180 1.74 4.84 -0.39
C PRO A 180 0.45 5.06 -1.17
N LEU A 181 -0.27 3.97 -1.43
CA LEU A 181 -1.66 4.00 -1.85
C LEU A 181 -2.52 4.71 -0.80
N ALA A 182 -3.35 5.64 -1.24
CA ALA A 182 -4.25 6.44 -0.41
C ALA A 182 -5.72 5.99 -0.51
N ASP A 183 -6.10 5.32 -1.60
CA ASP A 183 -7.46 4.85 -1.84
C ASP A 183 -7.52 3.76 -2.92
N VAL A 184 -8.67 3.09 -3.01
CA VAL A 184 -9.00 2.09 -4.05
C VAL A 184 -10.41 2.31 -4.57
N ALA A 185 -10.62 2.10 -5.86
CA ALA A 185 -11.92 2.05 -6.50
C ALA A 185 -12.13 0.68 -7.15
N VAL A 186 -13.17 -0.02 -6.70
CA VAL A 186 -13.60 -1.32 -7.23
C VAL A 186 -14.78 -1.10 -8.17
N ALA A 187 -14.73 -1.65 -9.39
CA ALA A 187 -15.73 -1.37 -10.42
C ALA A 187 -16.82 -2.45 -10.56
N ASP A 188 -16.48 -3.74 -10.37
CA ASP A 188 -17.42 -4.84 -10.56
C ASP A 188 -18.07 -5.28 -9.24
N PHE A 189 -19.06 -4.52 -8.77
CA PHE A 189 -19.93 -4.92 -7.66
C PHE A 189 -21.31 -4.29 -7.79
N GLY A 190 -22.27 -4.75 -6.96
CA GLY A 190 -23.62 -4.19 -6.88
C GLY A 190 -24.71 -5.08 -7.47
N GLU A 191 -24.36 -6.07 -8.29
CA GLU A 191 -25.29 -7.10 -8.72
C GLU A 191 -25.52 -8.16 -7.63
N ALA A 192 -26.52 -9.03 -7.84
CA ALA A 192 -26.82 -10.12 -6.93
C ALA A 192 -25.59 -11.04 -6.74
N ASN A 193 -25.31 -11.42 -5.49
CA ASN A 193 -24.20 -12.30 -5.10
C ASN A 193 -22.78 -11.76 -5.35
N GLN A 194 -22.63 -10.51 -5.79
CA GLN A 194 -21.33 -9.87 -5.87
C GLN A 194 -20.89 -9.37 -4.51
N LYS A 195 -19.65 -9.67 -4.15
CA LYS A 195 -19.01 -9.13 -2.95
C LYS A 195 -17.54 -8.84 -3.22
N PHE A 196 -17.02 -7.86 -2.50
CA PHE A 196 -15.58 -7.66 -2.44
C PHE A 196 -15.12 -7.31 -1.03
N GLY A 197 -13.87 -7.67 -0.76
CA GLY A 197 -13.07 -7.26 0.38
C GLY A 197 -11.65 -7.07 -0.12
N PHE A 198 -10.75 -6.56 0.71
CA PHE A 198 -9.36 -6.39 0.30
C PHE A 198 -8.40 -6.40 1.48
N GLU A 199 -7.14 -6.66 1.17
CA GLU A 199 -6.02 -6.54 2.08
C GLU A 199 -5.03 -5.53 1.49
N LEU A 200 -4.62 -4.57 2.31
CA LEU A 200 -3.63 -3.57 1.94
C LEU A 200 -2.28 -4.00 2.49
N GLY A 201 -1.31 -4.23 1.61
CA GLY A 201 0.05 -4.58 2.00
C GLY A 201 0.85 -3.39 2.50
N PRO A 202 2.04 -3.62 3.10
CA PRO A 202 2.95 -2.55 3.46
C PRO A 202 3.45 -1.83 2.19
N VAL A 203 3.72 -0.53 2.33
CA VAL A 203 4.51 0.20 1.33
C VAL A 203 5.98 0.08 1.71
N CYS A 204 6.83 -0.26 0.75
CA CYS A 204 8.27 -0.41 0.95
C CYS A 204 9.02 0.54 0.03
N PHE A 205 9.88 1.37 0.62
CA PHE A 205 10.72 2.34 -0.06
C PHE A 205 12.14 1.80 -0.18
N THR A 206 12.72 1.89 -1.38
CA THR A 206 14.09 1.40 -1.68
C THR A 206 15.08 2.56 -1.72
N GLY A 207 16.26 2.36 -1.13
CA GLY A 207 17.38 3.30 -1.19
C GLY A 207 18.19 3.25 -2.47
#